data_AF-A0A3C1JW44-F1
#
_entry.id   AF-A0A3C1JW44-F1
#
_cell.length_a   1.000
_cell.length_b   1.000
_cell.length_c   1.000
_cell.angle_alpha   90.00
_cell.angle_beta   90.00
_cell.angle_gamma   90.00
#
_symmetry.space_group_name_H-M   'P 1'
#
loop_
_entity.id
_entity.type
_entity.pdbx_description
1 polymer ?
#
loop_
_entity_poly.entity_id
_entity_poly.type
_entity_poly.pdbx_seq_one_letter_code
_entity_poly.pdbx_strand_id
1 'polypeptide(L)'
;MKIAQKYSHLNGEEYLIVHHKKLYKEIIDTIQSIDSSMFMTKESKEKTMTGKMLYSPIELNKTFNEKFNRLGWKESRYRYYITTDQKVLTELITLPYDQQKEFLISKGIKEPISSFKQTDFVKDQIAVEVQFGKYAFVAFDLFVKHLLFYSGGVINLGIEVLPTKKMQSQMSSGVAYYEGEVYNILRHGRNNPPVPLLILGIEQD
;
A
#
# COMPACT_ATOMS: atom_id res chain seq x y z
N MET A 1 -4.91 2.46 -18.93
CA MET A 1 -5.64 1.92 -17.75
C MET A 1 -6.42 3.08 -17.18
N LYS A 2 -7.60 2.84 -16.64
CA LYS A 2 -8.38 3.89 -15.98
C LYS A 2 -8.49 3.64 -14.50
N ILE A 3 -8.64 4.74 -13.76
CA ILE A 3 -9.07 4.73 -12.37
C ILE A 3 -10.60 4.80 -12.41
N ALA A 4 -11.25 3.66 -12.24
CA ALA A 4 -12.70 3.55 -12.32
C ALA A 4 -13.39 3.92 -11.01
N GLN A 5 -12.72 3.73 -9.87
CA GLN A 5 -13.28 3.99 -8.55
C GLN A 5 -12.24 4.61 -7.62
N LYS A 6 -12.73 5.40 -6.66
CA LYS A 6 -11.91 6.03 -5.61
C LYS A 6 -12.63 5.99 -4.28
N TYR A 7 -11.88 5.75 -3.22
CA TYR A 7 -12.35 5.88 -1.85
C TYR A 7 -11.35 6.70 -1.05
N SER A 8 -11.79 7.87 -0.57
CA SER A 8 -11.00 8.77 0.28
C SER A 8 -11.32 8.49 1.74
N HIS A 9 -10.39 7.85 2.45
CA HIS A 9 -10.50 7.57 3.87
C HIS A 9 -9.83 8.68 4.67
N LEU A 10 -10.53 9.22 5.67
CA LEU A 10 -10.06 10.37 6.47
C LEU A 10 -9.59 11.55 5.60
N ASN A 11 -10.32 11.82 4.52
CA ASN A 11 -10.06 12.92 3.57
C ASN A 11 -8.66 12.86 2.92
N GLY A 12 -8.18 11.65 2.61
CA GLY A 12 -6.85 11.47 2.01
C GLY A 12 -6.71 12.08 0.61
N GLU A 13 -7.71 11.93 -0.25
CA GLU A 13 -7.68 12.56 -1.58
C GLU A 13 -7.65 14.09 -1.47
N GLU A 14 -8.42 14.66 -0.56
CA GLU A 14 -8.48 16.09 -0.30
C GLU A 14 -7.13 16.62 0.19
N TYR A 15 -6.46 15.89 1.10
CA TYR A 15 -5.10 16.21 1.53
C TYR A 15 -4.13 16.29 0.35
N LEU A 16 -4.20 15.32 -0.57
CA LEU A 16 -3.39 15.31 -1.80
C LEU A 16 -3.71 16.49 -2.72
N ILE A 17 -4.99 16.82 -2.90
CA ILE A 17 -5.42 17.94 -3.75
C ILE A 17 -4.91 19.28 -3.22
N VAL A 18 -4.92 19.47 -1.89
CA VAL A 18 -4.52 20.73 -1.25
C VAL A 18 -3.01 20.84 -1.11
N HIS A 19 -2.33 19.80 -0.61
CA HIS A 19 -0.92 19.88 -0.20
C HIS A 19 0.05 19.25 -1.21
N HIS A 20 -0.41 18.29 -2.03
CA HIS A 20 0.45 17.50 -2.92
C HIS A 20 -0.06 17.44 -4.36
N LYS A 21 -0.73 18.49 -4.86
CA LYS A 21 -1.44 18.49 -6.16
C LYS A 21 -0.60 17.98 -7.34
N LYS A 22 0.67 18.38 -7.42
CA LYS A 22 1.59 17.95 -8.48
C LYS A 22 1.89 16.46 -8.39
N LEU A 23 2.21 15.98 -7.18
CA LEU A 23 2.48 14.57 -6.91
C LEU A 23 1.25 13.71 -7.16
N TYR A 24 0.06 14.20 -6.79
CA TYR A 24 -1.19 13.51 -7.04
C TYR A 24 -1.43 13.34 -8.54
N LYS A 25 -1.26 14.41 -9.32
CA LYS A 25 -1.34 14.33 -10.78
C LYS A 25 -0.33 13.33 -11.35
N GLU A 26 0.91 13.33 -10.85
CA GLU A 26 1.95 12.38 -11.26
C GLU A 26 1.53 10.92 -11.07
N ILE A 27 0.90 10.58 -9.93
CA ILE A 27 0.37 9.23 -9.66
C ILE A 27 -0.73 8.86 -10.64
N ILE A 28 -1.70 9.76 -10.85
CA ILE A 28 -2.84 9.55 -11.76
C ILE A 28 -2.34 9.34 -13.19
N ASP A 29 -1.48 10.24 -13.69
CA ASP A 29 -0.90 10.17 -15.03
C ASP A 29 -0.07 8.87 -15.20
N THR A 30 0.65 8.45 -14.16
CA THR A 30 1.42 7.19 -14.17
C THR A 30 0.51 5.99 -14.37
N ILE A 31 -0.54 5.85 -13.57
CA ILE A 31 -1.53 4.76 -13.70
C ILE A 31 -2.16 4.80 -15.10
N GLN A 32 -2.57 5.98 -15.55
CA GLN A 32 -3.27 6.12 -16.83
C GLN A 32 -2.40 5.81 -18.04
N SER A 33 -1.09 6.03 -17.94
CA SER A 33 -0.11 5.75 -19.00
C SER A 33 0.20 4.26 -19.23
N ILE A 34 -0.39 3.35 -18.46
CA ILE A 34 -0.18 1.91 -18.59
C ILE A 34 -1.28 1.34 -19.49
N ASP A 35 -0.92 0.75 -20.62
CA ASP A 35 -1.87 -0.04 -21.42
C ASP A 35 -1.98 -1.45 -20.83
N SER A 36 -3.10 -1.75 -20.14
CA SER A 36 -3.24 -3.05 -19.49
C SER A 36 -3.38 -4.20 -20.49
N SER A 37 -3.85 -3.95 -21.72
CA SER A 37 -4.13 -5.00 -22.71
C SER A 37 -2.90 -5.83 -23.06
N MET A 38 -1.71 -5.22 -22.97
CA MET A 38 -0.42 -5.87 -23.22
C MET A 38 -0.04 -6.91 -22.16
N PHE A 39 -0.70 -6.95 -21.00
CA PHE A 39 -0.33 -7.82 -19.88
C PHE A 39 -1.23 -9.05 -19.72
N MET A 40 -2.14 -9.31 -20.67
CA MET A 40 -2.93 -10.55 -20.72
C MET A 40 -2.11 -11.73 -21.26
N THR A 41 -0.98 -12.02 -20.62
CA THR A 41 0.06 -12.95 -21.09
C THR A 41 0.09 -14.25 -20.30
N LYS A 42 -0.66 -14.34 -19.19
CA LYS A 42 -0.62 -15.49 -18.29
C LYS A 42 -1.69 -16.51 -18.67
N GLU A 43 -1.29 -17.66 -19.17
CA GLU A 43 -2.21 -18.79 -19.35
C GLU A 43 -2.56 -19.42 -17.99
N SER A 44 -3.86 -19.58 -17.71
CA SER A 44 -4.33 -20.15 -16.46
C SER A 44 -4.23 -21.66 -16.43
N LYS A 45 -3.79 -22.18 -15.27
CA LYS A 45 -3.75 -23.61 -14.93
C LYS A 45 -4.79 -24.02 -13.89
N GLU A 46 -5.68 -23.09 -13.51
CA GLU A 46 -6.70 -23.32 -12.48
C GLU A 46 -7.87 -24.11 -13.08
N LYS A 47 -8.36 -25.15 -12.38
CA LYS A 47 -9.40 -26.07 -12.87
C LYS A 47 -10.63 -25.37 -13.47
N THR A 48 -11.03 -24.23 -12.91
CA THR A 48 -12.22 -23.47 -13.31
C THR A 48 -12.02 -22.55 -14.52
N MET A 49 -10.78 -22.39 -14.99
CA MET A 49 -10.42 -21.40 -16.03
C MET A 49 -9.21 -21.83 -16.87
N THR A 50 -8.93 -23.13 -16.95
CA THR A 50 -7.81 -23.71 -17.70
C THR A 50 -7.73 -23.17 -19.13
N GLY A 51 -6.55 -22.73 -19.56
CA GLY A 51 -6.30 -22.24 -20.92
C GLY A 51 -6.75 -20.80 -21.19
N LYS A 52 -7.40 -20.12 -20.23
CA LYS A 52 -7.74 -18.70 -20.38
C LYS A 52 -6.49 -17.83 -20.22
N MET A 53 -6.34 -16.83 -21.09
CA MET A 53 -5.34 -15.77 -20.93
C MET A 53 -5.81 -14.75 -19.89
N LEU A 54 -5.00 -14.53 -18.87
CA LEU A 54 -5.25 -13.67 -17.73
C LEU A 54 -4.17 -12.58 -17.65
N TYR A 55 -4.44 -11.53 -16.90
CA TYR A 55 -3.41 -10.56 -16.55
C TYR A 55 -2.29 -11.22 -15.75
N SER A 56 -1.06 -10.85 -16.06
CA SER A 56 0.14 -11.23 -15.32
C SER A 56 0.44 -10.21 -14.21
N PRO A 57 0.25 -10.55 -12.91
CA PRO A 57 0.60 -9.66 -11.82
C PRO A 57 2.08 -9.28 -11.82
N ILE A 58 2.95 -10.21 -12.27
CA ILE A 58 4.40 -10.01 -12.31
C ILE A 58 4.76 -8.89 -13.29
N GLU A 59 4.19 -8.92 -14.50
CA GLU A 59 4.49 -7.91 -15.51
C GLU A 59 3.86 -6.55 -15.20
N LEU A 60 2.64 -6.56 -14.62
CA LEU A 60 2.02 -5.34 -14.11
C LEU A 60 2.89 -4.70 -13.03
N ASN A 61 3.27 -5.46 -11.98
CA ASN A 61 4.15 -4.98 -10.92
C ASN A 61 5.49 -4.45 -11.47
N LYS A 62 6.09 -5.14 -12.44
CA LYS A 62 7.32 -4.68 -13.10
C LYS A 62 7.12 -3.34 -13.79
N THR A 63 6.02 -3.17 -14.52
CA THR A 63 5.70 -1.94 -15.26
C THR A 63 5.45 -0.76 -14.31
N PHE A 64 4.71 -0.98 -13.23
CA PHE A 64 4.51 0.04 -12.19
C PHE A 64 5.84 0.44 -11.54
N ASN A 65 6.66 -0.54 -11.16
CA ASN A 65 8.00 -0.30 -10.62
C ASN A 65 8.85 0.56 -11.54
N GLU A 66 8.94 0.21 -12.83
CA GLU A 66 9.73 0.97 -13.80
C GLU A 66 9.24 2.42 -13.96
N LYS A 67 7.92 2.63 -14.04
CA LYS A 67 7.35 3.98 -14.22
C LYS A 67 7.53 4.84 -12.98
N PHE A 68 7.22 4.33 -11.79
CA PHE A 68 7.40 5.07 -10.54
C PHE A 68 8.88 5.36 -10.24
N ASN A 69 9.78 4.40 -10.44
CA ASN A 69 11.21 4.61 -10.25
C ASN A 69 11.79 5.70 -11.16
N ARG A 70 11.34 5.76 -12.43
CA ARG A 70 11.75 6.84 -13.37
C ARG A 70 11.34 8.23 -12.90
N LEU A 71 10.28 8.32 -12.09
CA LEU A 71 9.78 9.57 -11.50
C LEU A 71 10.37 9.85 -10.11
N GLY A 72 11.33 9.04 -9.68
CA GLY A 72 12.06 9.23 -8.43
C GLY A 72 11.33 8.72 -7.18
N TRP A 73 10.25 7.95 -7.34
CA TRP A 73 9.70 7.17 -6.24
C TRP A 73 10.66 6.05 -5.87
N LYS A 74 10.78 5.74 -4.57
CA LYS A 74 11.77 4.78 -4.08
C LYS A 74 11.18 3.83 -3.06
N GLU A 75 11.71 2.60 -3.06
CA GLU A 75 11.61 1.65 -1.96
C GLU A 75 11.98 2.35 -0.64
N SER A 76 11.12 2.25 0.39
CA SER A 76 11.41 2.78 1.72
C SER A 76 11.35 1.67 2.77
N ARG A 77 12.38 1.58 3.59
CA ARG A 77 12.46 0.65 4.71
C ARG A 77 12.38 1.41 6.03
N TYR A 78 11.33 1.13 6.80
CA TYR A 78 11.18 1.64 8.15
C TYR A 78 11.62 0.57 9.17
N ARG A 79 12.64 0.91 9.96
CA ARG A 79 13.19 0.06 11.02
C ARG A 79 12.71 0.55 12.38
N TYR A 80 12.40 -0.38 13.27
CA TYR A 80 11.87 -0.08 14.59
C TYR A 80 12.17 -1.22 15.55
N TYR A 81 12.19 -0.93 16.85
CA TYR A 81 12.18 -1.95 17.89
C TYR A 81 10.76 -2.20 18.38
N ILE A 82 10.50 -3.43 18.84
CA ILE A 82 9.19 -3.81 19.39
C ILE A 82 9.22 -3.84 20.92
N THR A 83 8.06 -3.57 21.51
CA THR A 83 7.78 -3.75 22.94
C THR A 83 6.33 -4.17 23.12
N THR A 84 6.03 -4.93 24.17
CA THR A 84 4.66 -5.24 24.61
C THR A 84 4.21 -4.33 25.75
N ASP A 85 5.08 -3.45 26.26
CA ASP A 85 4.74 -2.47 27.27
C ASP A 85 4.21 -1.17 26.64
N GLN A 86 2.90 -0.94 26.80
CA GLN A 86 2.21 0.24 26.29
C GLN A 86 2.80 1.57 26.82
N LYS A 87 3.29 1.61 28.06
CA LYS A 87 3.85 2.83 28.65
C LYS A 87 5.16 3.22 27.97
N VAL A 88 5.95 2.22 27.58
CA VAL A 88 7.22 2.40 26.87
C VAL A 88 6.96 2.73 25.40
N LEU A 89 5.92 2.15 24.79
CA LEU A 89 5.61 2.32 23.36
C LEU A 89 5.43 3.79 22.97
N THR A 90 4.68 4.58 23.75
CA THR A 90 4.37 5.98 23.41
C THR A 90 5.62 6.84 23.25
N GLU A 91 6.65 6.61 24.07
CA GLU A 91 7.92 7.31 23.97
C GLU A 91 8.79 6.68 22.86
N LEU A 92 8.84 5.35 22.79
CA LEU A 92 9.62 4.59 21.79
C LEU A 92 9.35 5.03 20.35
N ILE A 93 8.06 5.20 19.97
CA ILE A 93 7.68 5.53 18.58
C ILE A 93 8.17 6.90 18.11
N THR A 94 8.46 7.81 19.05
CA THR A 94 8.97 9.16 18.73
C THR A 94 10.49 9.20 18.59
N LEU A 95 11.19 8.14 19.00
CA LEU A 95 12.64 8.09 18.98
C LEU A 95 13.16 7.63 17.61
N PRO A 96 14.26 8.23 17.12
CA PRO A 96 15.04 7.68 16.02
C PRO A 96 15.46 6.23 16.28
N TYR A 97 15.52 5.41 15.23
CA TYR A 97 15.80 3.97 15.33
C TYR A 97 17.10 3.62 16.10
N ASP A 98 18.14 4.44 15.92
CA ASP A 98 19.44 4.30 16.59
C ASP A 98 19.36 4.54 18.10
N GLN A 99 18.38 5.30 18.58
CA GLN A 99 18.16 5.58 20.01
C GLN A 99 17.20 4.58 20.67
N GLN A 100 16.31 3.95 19.89
CA GLN A 100 15.29 3.04 20.40
C GLN A 100 15.86 1.85 21.19
N LYS A 101 17.00 1.29 20.77
CA LYS A 101 17.63 0.15 21.44
C LYS A 101 18.06 0.50 22.87
N GLU A 102 18.83 1.59 23.03
CA GLU A 102 19.34 2.03 24.32
C GLU A 102 18.20 2.46 25.24
N PHE A 103 17.19 3.11 24.68
CA PHE A 103 15.97 3.44 25.40
C PHE A 103 15.29 2.21 26.00
N LEU A 104 15.10 1.15 25.22
CA LEU A 104 14.48 -0.09 25.73
C LEU A 104 15.32 -0.76 26.83
N ILE A 105 16.65 -0.76 26.68
CA ILE A 105 17.57 -1.26 27.71
C ILE A 105 17.43 -0.44 29.00
N SER A 106 17.32 0.89 28.89
CA SER A 106 17.14 1.78 30.05
C SER A 106 15.82 1.52 30.81
N LYS A 107 14.80 0.98 30.14
CA LYS A 107 13.52 0.57 30.72
C LYS A 107 13.50 -0.89 31.22
N GLY A 108 14.65 -1.57 31.24
CA GLY A 108 14.80 -2.93 31.77
C GLY A 108 14.59 -4.07 30.75
N ILE A 109 14.44 -3.76 29.46
CA ILE A 109 14.32 -4.78 28.40
C ILE A 109 15.72 -5.26 28.02
N LYS A 110 16.04 -6.50 28.42
CA LYS A 110 17.38 -7.09 28.23
C LYS A 110 17.73 -7.37 26.77
N GLU A 111 16.75 -7.81 25.98
CA GLU A 111 16.93 -8.22 24.59
C GLU A 111 15.97 -7.45 23.68
N PRO A 112 16.24 -6.16 23.35
CA PRO A 112 15.43 -5.42 22.42
C PRO A 112 15.38 -6.10 21.04
N ILE A 113 14.17 -6.37 20.55
CA ILE A 113 13.96 -7.04 19.26
C ILE A 113 13.80 -5.99 18.18
N SER A 114 14.74 -5.96 17.23
CA SER A 114 14.65 -5.13 16.02
C SER A 114 13.72 -5.78 14.99
N SER A 115 12.89 -4.96 14.33
CA SER A 115 12.06 -5.34 13.20
C SER A 115 12.14 -4.28 12.10
N PHE A 116 11.56 -4.59 10.95
CA PHE A 116 11.38 -3.62 9.88
C PHE A 116 10.16 -3.95 9.02
N LYS A 117 9.69 -2.93 8.30
CA LYS A 117 8.77 -3.05 7.18
C LYS A 117 9.29 -2.25 5.99
N GLN A 118 8.80 -2.63 4.81
CA GLN A 118 9.29 -2.17 3.53
C GLN A 118 8.07 -1.87 2.67
N THR A 119 8.05 -0.71 2.06
CA THR A 119 6.98 -0.24 1.17
C THR A 119 7.56 0.09 -0.19
N ASP A 120 6.77 -0.12 -1.24
CA ASP A 120 7.26 -0.12 -2.62
C ASP A 120 7.68 1.27 -3.09
N PHE A 121 6.83 2.27 -2.88
CA PHE A 121 7.04 3.61 -3.43
C PHE A 121 6.77 4.70 -2.39
N VAL A 122 7.80 5.43 -1.99
CA VAL A 122 7.66 6.65 -1.16
C VAL A 122 8.29 7.85 -1.84
N LYS A 123 7.57 8.97 -1.82
CA LYS A 123 8.04 10.28 -2.27
C LYS A 123 7.26 11.36 -1.53
N ASP A 124 7.96 12.38 -1.05
CA ASP A 124 7.39 13.53 -0.32
C ASP A 124 6.38 13.13 0.78
N GLN A 125 6.72 12.13 1.59
CA GLN A 125 5.87 11.58 2.67
C GLN A 125 4.52 11.00 2.20
N ILE A 126 4.39 10.61 0.93
CA ILE A 126 3.27 9.84 0.42
C ILE A 126 3.79 8.44 0.08
N ALA A 127 3.11 7.39 0.57
CA ALA A 127 3.35 6.01 0.13
C ALA A 127 2.35 5.60 -0.94
N VAL A 128 2.81 4.88 -1.96
CA VAL A 128 1.96 4.18 -2.94
C VAL A 128 2.30 2.70 -2.89
N GLU A 129 1.27 1.88 -2.78
CA GLU A 129 1.32 0.43 -2.83
C GLU A 129 0.45 -0.05 -3.99
N VAL A 130 1.02 -0.86 -4.87
CA VAL A 130 0.29 -1.42 -6.02
C VAL A 130 0.13 -2.90 -5.80
N GLN A 131 -1.10 -3.34 -5.55
CA GLN A 131 -1.33 -4.69 -5.04
C GLN A 131 -2.20 -5.53 -5.98
N PHE A 132 -1.53 -6.47 -6.64
CA PHE A 132 -2.12 -7.54 -7.45
C PHE A 132 -1.99 -8.93 -6.79
N GLY A 133 -1.65 -8.94 -5.50
CA GLY A 133 -1.45 -10.12 -4.68
C GLY A 133 -2.72 -10.62 -3.99
N LYS A 134 -2.54 -11.59 -3.08
CA LYS A 134 -3.65 -12.20 -2.34
C LYS A 134 -4.27 -11.23 -1.32
N TYR A 135 -5.57 -11.36 -1.07
CA TYR A 135 -6.34 -10.55 -0.11
C TYR A 135 -5.67 -10.38 1.27
N ALA A 136 -5.00 -11.42 1.78
CA ALA A 136 -4.34 -11.37 3.08
C ALA A 136 -3.21 -10.33 3.14
N PHE A 137 -2.55 -10.05 2.02
CA PHE A 137 -1.48 -9.04 1.95
C PHE A 137 -2.03 -7.62 1.91
N VAL A 138 -3.14 -7.37 1.21
CA VAL A 138 -3.78 -6.03 1.22
C VAL A 138 -4.27 -5.66 2.61
N ALA A 139 -4.91 -6.59 3.31
CA ALA A 139 -5.34 -6.33 4.69
C ALA A 139 -4.14 -5.97 5.60
N PHE A 140 -3.00 -6.63 5.39
CA PHE A 140 -1.78 -6.27 6.10
C PHE A 140 -1.27 -4.87 5.72
N ASP A 141 -1.31 -4.52 4.44
CA ASP A 141 -0.86 -3.22 3.95
C ASP A 141 -1.72 -2.07 4.51
N LEU A 142 -3.05 -2.20 4.43
CA LEU A 142 -4.02 -1.21 4.90
C LEU A 142 -3.98 -1.00 6.42
N PHE A 143 -3.93 -2.07 7.22
CA PHE A 143 -4.10 -1.99 8.68
C PHE A 143 -2.80 -2.03 9.48
N VAL A 144 -1.69 -2.50 8.89
CA VAL A 144 -0.41 -2.63 9.60
C VAL A 144 0.66 -1.74 8.96
N LYS A 145 0.89 -1.88 7.65
CA LYS A 145 2.02 -1.22 6.99
C LYS A 145 1.83 0.29 6.94
N HIS A 146 0.74 0.78 6.34
CA HIS A 146 0.49 2.23 6.25
C HIS A 146 0.45 2.88 7.64
N LEU A 147 -0.19 2.25 8.63
CA LEU A 147 -0.23 2.74 10.00
C LEU A 147 1.17 2.86 10.62
N LEU A 148 2.03 1.85 10.45
CA LEU A 148 3.38 1.86 10.99
C LEU A 148 4.22 3.01 10.40
N PHE A 149 4.18 3.19 9.08
CA PHE A 149 4.90 4.27 8.40
C PHE A 149 4.34 5.64 8.79
N TYR A 150 3.03 5.76 8.99
CA TYR A 150 2.38 6.98 9.45
C TYR A 150 2.76 7.33 10.89
N SER A 151 2.65 6.38 11.82
CA SER A 151 3.03 6.60 13.23
C SER A 151 4.53 6.87 13.41
N GLY A 152 5.36 6.35 12.50
CA GLY A 152 6.80 6.61 12.47
C GLY A 152 7.20 7.92 11.79
N GLY A 153 6.23 8.73 11.33
CA GLY A 153 6.49 10.00 10.65
C GLY A 153 7.14 9.87 9.28
N VAL A 154 7.09 8.69 8.65
CA VAL A 154 7.66 8.45 7.31
C VAL A 154 6.69 8.91 6.22
N ILE A 155 5.38 8.77 6.47
CA ILE A 155 4.32 9.22 5.57
C ILE A 155 3.26 10.01 6.31
N ASN A 156 2.58 10.90 5.59
CA ASN A 156 1.34 11.55 6.04
C ASN A 156 0.10 10.87 5.46
N LEU A 157 0.27 10.09 4.38
CA LEU A 157 -0.83 9.43 3.68
C LEU A 157 -0.33 8.21 2.90
N GLY A 158 -1.15 7.15 2.92
CA GLY A 158 -0.98 5.96 2.08
C GLY A 158 -1.94 5.93 0.89
N ILE A 159 -1.48 5.43 -0.25
CA ILE A 159 -2.30 5.18 -1.43
C ILE A 159 -2.23 3.68 -1.74
N GLU A 160 -3.39 3.04 -1.86
CA GLU A 160 -3.50 1.64 -2.24
C GLU A 160 -4.13 1.55 -3.63
N VAL A 161 -3.40 0.96 -4.59
CA VAL A 161 -3.88 0.76 -5.96
C VAL A 161 -4.26 -0.70 -6.14
N LEU A 162 -5.56 -0.95 -6.38
CA LEU A 162 -6.14 -2.28 -6.47
C LEU A 162 -6.91 -2.46 -7.78
N PRO A 163 -6.94 -3.67 -8.36
CA PRO A 163 -7.85 -3.95 -9.47
C PRO A 163 -9.31 -3.86 -8.99
N THR A 164 -10.22 -3.35 -9.82
CA THR A 164 -11.66 -3.52 -9.57
C THR A 164 -12.06 -4.99 -9.70
N LYS A 165 -13.25 -5.38 -9.24
CA LYS A 165 -13.75 -6.74 -9.39
C LYS A 165 -13.80 -7.15 -10.86
N LYS A 166 -14.12 -6.20 -11.74
CA LYS A 166 -14.13 -6.39 -13.20
C LYS A 166 -12.75 -6.80 -13.72
N MET A 167 -11.68 -6.07 -13.37
CA MET A 167 -10.31 -6.45 -13.74
C MET A 167 -9.87 -7.75 -13.04
N GLN A 168 -10.15 -7.90 -11.75
CA GLN A 168 -9.77 -9.08 -10.96
C GLN A 168 -10.37 -10.38 -11.53
N SER A 169 -11.57 -10.33 -12.13
CA SER A 169 -12.20 -11.49 -12.81
C SER A 169 -11.40 -12.04 -14.00
N GLN A 170 -10.42 -11.28 -14.47
CA GLN A 170 -9.46 -11.63 -15.53
C GLN A 170 -8.05 -11.88 -14.96
N MET A 171 -7.94 -12.14 -13.66
CA MET A 171 -6.72 -12.48 -12.93
C MET A 171 -6.86 -13.84 -12.26
N SER A 172 -5.79 -14.34 -11.66
CA SER A 172 -5.84 -15.57 -10.86
C SER A 172 -6.78 -15.43 -9.65
N SER A 173 -7.32 -16.56 -9.20
CA SER A 173 -8.22 -16.60 -8.05
C SER A 173 -7.55 -16.07 -6.78
N GLY A 174 -8.32 -15.41 -5.92
CA GLY A 174 -7.88 -14.92 -4.62
C GLY A 174 -7.03 -13.65 -4.64
N VAL A 175 -6.84 -13.03 -5.81
CA VAL A 175 -6.32 -11.66 -5.90
C VAL A 175 -7.33 -10.71 -5.24
N ALA A 176 -6.84 -9.78 -4.42
CA ALA A 176 -7.66 -8.76 -3.79
C ALA A 176 -8.30 -7.83 -4.83
N TYR A 177 -9.40 -7.17 -4.47
CA TYR A 177 -10.06 -6.24 -5.36
C TYR A 177 -10.66 -5.07 -4.60
N TYR A 178 -10.68 -3.92 -5.24
CA TYR A 178 -11.09 -2.64 -4.68
C TYR A 178 -12.38 -2.74 -3.85
N GLU A 179 -13.44 -3.30 -4.40
CA GLU A 179 -14.76 -3.35 -3.76
C GLU A 179 -14.72 -4.16 -2.45
N GLY A 180 -13.95 -5.25 -2.42
CA GLY A 180 -13.79 -6.08 -1.23
C GLY A 180 -13.01 -5.39 -0.14
N GLU A 181 -11.93 -4.67 -0.49
CA GLU A 181 -11.05 -4.02 0.49
C GLU A 181 -11.64 -2.72 1.03
N VAL A 182 -12.33 -1.94 0.18
CA VAL A 182 -13.14 -0.80 0.66
C VAL A 182 -14.25 -1.28 1.58
N TYR A 183 -14.92 -2.39 1.26
CA TYR A 183 -15.91 -2.98 2.15
C TYR A 183 -15.30 -3.39 3.50
N ASN A 184 -14.08 -3.95 3.51
CA ASN A 184 -13.37 -4.27 4.75
C ASN A 184 -13.13 -3.01 5.60
N ILE A 185 -12.63 -1.92 5.02
CA ILE A 185 -12.42 -0.65 5.76
C ILE A 185 -13.74 -0.11 6.31
N LEU A 186 -14.78 -0.03 5.49
CA LEU A 186 -16.09 0.48 5.93
C LEU A 186 -16.65 -0.31 7.12
N ARG A 187 -16.41 -1.63 7.17
CA ARG A 187 -16.82 -2.49 8.29
C ARG A 187 -16.08 -2.24 9.58
N HIS A 188 -14.86 -1.70 9.54
CA HIS A 188 -14.11 -1.32 10.74
C HIS A 188 -14.60 -0.02 11.38
N GLY A 189 -15.51 0.70 10.71
CA GLY A 189 -16.05 1.97 11.16
C GLY A 189 -15.29 3.18 10.62
N ARG A 190 -15.77 4.38 10.94
CA ARG A 190 -15.38 5.63 10.24
C ARG A 190 -13.90 6.01 10.36
N ASN A 191 -13.24 5.66 11.46
CA ASN A 191 -11.90 6.18 11.80
C ASN A 191 -10.82 5.09 11.82
N ASN A 192 -11.09 3.91 11.25
CA ASN A 192 -10.18 2.77 11.27
C ASN A 192 -9.88 2.32 9.83
N PRO A 193 -8.60 2.26 9.41
CA PRO A 193 -7.39 2.52 10.21
C PRO A 193 -7.17 4.03 10.49
N PRO A 194 -6.48 4.39 11.58
CA PRO A 194 -6.26 5.79 11.97
C PRO A 194 -5.10 6.43 11.18
N VAL A 195 -5.11 6.24 9.85
CA VAL A 195 -4.15 6.80 8.88
C VAL A 195 -4.95 7.29 7.67
N PRO A 196 -4.68 8.49 7.13
CA PRO A 196 -5.30 8.93 5.88
C PRO A 196 -4.93 7.99 4.73
N LEU A 197 -5.93 7.52 3.99
CA LEU A 197 -5.73 6.63 2.85
C LEU A 197 -6.51 7.11 1.63
N LEU A 198 -5.95 6.88 0.45
CA LEU A 198 -6.67 6.94 -0.82
C LEU A 198 -6.59 5.58 -1.50
N ILE A 199 -7.73 4.94 -1.72
CA ILE A 199 -7.81 3.67 -2.42
C ILE A 199 -8.29 3.92 -3.85
N LEU A 200 -7.52 3.43 -4.81
CA LEU A 200 -7.75 3.60 -6.24
C LEU A 200 -8.10 2.26 -6.87
N GLY A 201 -9.32 2.14 -7.39
CA GLY A 201 -9.77 0.98 -8.15
C GLY A 201 -9.46 1.16 -9.63
N ILE A 202 -8.59 0.31 -10.17
CA ILE A 202 -8.14 0.38 -11.56
C ILE A 202 -8.67 -0.75 -12.41
N GLU A 203 -8.87 -0.48 -13.70
CA GLU A 203 -9.26 -1.48 -14.69
C GLU A 203 -8.79 -1.08 -16.10
N GLN A 204 -8.98 -2.00 -17.05
CA GLN A 204 -8.78 -1.71 -18.47
C GLN A 204 -9.75 -0.61 -18.93
N ASP A 205 -9.27 0.24 -19.83
CA ASP A 205 -10.03 1.35 -20.41
C ASP A 205 -11.36 0.90 -21.04
#